data_AF-A0A1H6RYR6-F1
#
_entry.id   AF-A0A1H6RYR6-F1
#
_cell.length_a   1.000
_cell.length_b   1.000
_cell.length_c   1.000
_cell.angle_alpha   90.00
_cell.angle_beta   90.00
_cell.angle_gamma   90.00
#
_symmetry.space_group_name_H-M   'P 1'
#
loop_
_entity.id
_entity.type
_entity.pdbx_description
1 polymer ?
#
loop_
_entity_poly.entity_id
_entity_poly.type
_entity_poly.pdbx_seq_one_letter_code
_entity_poly.pdbx_strand_id
1 'polypeptide(L)'
;MLINEAIDYIRSKYAYSCNLDIQKNLYLVSDKKTKKWIIYFMTFFDQETNMQKAYCHLLLDELGLNLSLQQAIKDAKVESVGKFLSLDMNKINDIQILFQLIDQVFYTYDHHIITLEDHVEDSTYHETPITKKEVRRQKRILASNPQMPKLNKEEEMPAKLKEMYSLVMHNGYYDRIPNFLKQGKFMAEYEDNYPWVDEYKNYYPCYHDIPPEILRGYFSWRKKVREGEYHPIATSLSYLYVYELLNGIGCKDVEERFDKLEEFLEHFVKTIAHDERMADIVEYWIFDLALDMHFPIERAKAYFPDRLLKLDRNLMTLKKVKDHTPLEIFQSLMAFSDRSFYKSPVYKKEPEKTKEIAGMIIKNAFIDYRIKKKTLFSFIFKGQRSKDYFPLYNALYERNKEGEVLTYDIDPIRIYHLNQYNNWDIKAFQIDKFDYKFLKGFIREIDRFLRAYLEIGRKLKTDDAFDFMEPYEEKAIKEYEEKHKLMDINLASLQKIRYEAALTRESLLTEEEKEVEQQPVVEEEKDVQDHMTEVIIKKLLKNEDVTSFLQDHHLFMEVVADEINEAYYDEIGDNIVEIEDNKLVFIEDYREDIEELLYGRK
;
A
#
# COMPACT_ATOMS: atom_id res chain seq x y z
N MET A 1 24.85 12.52 21.75
CA MET A 1 25.08 11.22 21.08
C MET A 1 23.73 10.53 20.87
N LEU A 2 23.00 10.21 21.94
CA LEU A 2 21.67 9.56 21.91
C LEU A 2 20.60 10.28 21.04
N ILE A 3 20.58 11.61 20.96
CA ILE A 3 19.60 12.35 20.13
C ILE A 3 19.82 12.09 18.64
N ASN A 4 21.08 12.08 18.18
CA ASN A 4 21.37 11.80 16.77
C ASN A 4 20.99 10.35 16.42
N GLU A 5 21.29 9.41 17.32
CA GLU A 5 20.89 8.00 17.19
C GLU A 5 19.37 7.82 17.16
N ALA A 6 18.63 8.55 18.00
CA ALA A 6 17.16 8.57 17.97
C ALA A 6 16.61 9.19 16.69
N ILE A 7 17.24 10.25 16.17
CA ILE A 7 16.85 10.86 14.90
C ILE A 7 17.10 9.91 13.73
N ASP A 8 18.25 9.22 13.73
CA ASP A 8 18.59 8.24 12.70
C ASP A 8 17.69 7.01 12.77
N TYR A 9 17.30 6.60 13.98
CA TYR A 9 16.28 5.56 14.20
C TYR A 9 14.90 5.98 13.66
N ILE A 10 14.45 7.20 13.97
CA ILE A 10 13.17 7.72 13.46
C ILE A 10 13.21 7.89 11.94
N ARG A 11 14.34 8.33 11.38
CA ARG A 11 14.53 8.42 9.93
C ARG A 11 14.54 7.06 9.25
N SER A 12 15.17 6.05 9.85
CA SER A 12 15.24 4.71 9.27
C SER A 12 13.92 3.95 9.38
N LYS A 13 13.20 4.09 10.51
CA LYS A 13 11.97 3.33 10.78
C LYS A 13 10.69 4.04 10.39
N TYR A 14 10.65 5.38 10.48
CA TYR A 14 9.42 6.17 10.38
C TYR A 14 9.47 7.29 9.33
N ALA A 15 10.44 7.30 8.40
CA ALA A 15 10.55 8.33 7.35
C ALA A 15 9.29 8.51 6.49
N TYR A 16 8.47 7.48 6.36
CA TYR A 16 7.21 7.54 5.61
C TYR A 16 6.05 8.09 6.44
N SER A 17 6.10 7.99 7.77
CA SER A 17 5.03 8.35 8.70
C SER A 17 5.24 9.71 9.37
N CYS A 18 6.44 10.30 9.30
CA CYS A 18 6.74 11.58 9.96
C CYS A 18 7.47 12.60 9.06
N ASN A 19 7.40 13.88 9.43
CA ASN A 19 8.35 14.91 8.97
C ASN A 19 9.27 15.28 10.13
N LEU A 20 10.55 15.40 9.84
CA LEU A 20 11.58 15.80 10.79
C LEU A 20 12.10 17.20 10.43
N ASP A 21 11.94 18.15 11.34
CA ASP A 21 12.43 19.53 11.21
C ASP A 21 13.51 19.81 12.27
N ILE A 22 14.57 20.50 11.89
CA ILE A 22 15.74 20.74 12.75
C ILE A 22 15.99 22.24 12.84
N GLN A 23 15.82 22.79 14.03
CA GLN A 23 15.96 24.22 14.31
C GLN A 23 16.96 24.46 15.44
N LYS A 24 18.24 24.67 15.07
CA LYS A 24 19.38 24.92 15.98
C LYS A 24 19.55 23.85 17.08
N ASN A 25 18.78 23.99 18.15
CA ASN A 25 18.84 23.24 19.40
C ASN A 25 17.57 22.42 19.65
N LEU A 26 16.63 22.43 18.70
CA LEU A 26 15.33 21.77 18.75
C LEU A 26 15.16 20.88 17.53
N TYR A 27 14.80 19.62 17.75
CA TYR A 27 14.53 18.63 16.71
C TYR A 27 13.07 18.20 16.84
N LEU A 28 12.27 18.48 15.83
CA LEU A 28 10.83 18.27 15.84
C LEU A 28 10.47 17.10 14.93
N VAL A 29 9.66 16.18 15.45
CA VAL A 29 9.08 15.08 14.70
C VAL A 29 7.57 15.26 14.70
N SER A 30 7.02 15.42 13.50
CA SER A 30 5.59 15.62 13.29
C SER A 30 5.01 14.46 12.50
N ASP A 31 3.79 14.05 12.81
CA ASP A 31 3.08 13.09 11.98
C ASP A 31 2.83 13.68 10.58
N LYS A 32 3.02 12.86 9.54
CA LYS A 32 3.01 13.34 8.16
C LYS A 32 1.62 13.74 7.67
N LYS A 33 0.57 13.07 8.17
CA LYS A 33 -0.84 13.29 7.81
C LYS A 33 -1.43 14.48 8.54
N THR A 34 -1.31 14.51 9.87
CA THR A 34 -1.95 15.48 10.75
C THR A 34 -1.11 16.74 11.00
N LYS A 35 0.20 16.70 10.68
CA LYS A 35 1.18 17.76 10.98
C LYS A 35 1.37 18.06 12.48
N LYS A 36 0.74 17.30 13.37
CA LYS A 36 0.89 17.45 14.83
C LYS A 36 2.27 16.97 15.27
N TRP A 37 2.86 17.66 16.24
CA TRP A 37 4.11 17.23 16.86
C TRP A 37 3.86 16.02 17.75
N ILE A 38 4.64 14.97 17.54
CA ILE A 38 4.51 13.71 18.24
C ILE A 38 5.76 13.39 19.07
N ILE A 39 6.93 13.88 18.64
CA ILE A 39 8.19 13.78 19.38
C ILE A 39 8.98 15.08 19.19
N TYR A 40 9.64 15.58 20.22
CA TYR A 40 10.67 16.58 20.04
C TYR A 40 11.83 16.43 21.01
N PHE A 41 13.02 16.77 20.54
CA PHE A 41 14.25 16.78 21.32
C PHE A 41 14.74 18.21 21.48
N MET A 42 15.15 18.59 22.68
CA MET A 42 15.80 19.87 22.91
C MET A 42 17.17 19.68 23.56
N THR A 43 18.11 20.54 23.19
CA THR A 43 19.44 20.60 23.83
C THR A 43 19.78 22.03 24.19
N PHE A 44 20.25 22.27 25.41
CA PHE A 44 20.75 23.59 25.78
C PHE A 44 21.89 23.46 26.79
N PHE A 45 22.75 24.48 26.82
CA PHE A 45 23.84 24.55 27.79
C PHE A 45 23.34 25.29 29.03
N ASP A 46 23.36 24.62 30.17
CA ASP A 46 22.95 25.21 31.44
C ASP A 46 24.16 25.88 32.10
N GLN A 47 24.09 27.21 32.25
CA GLN A 47 25.18 28.02 32.79
C GLN A 47 25.37 27.84 34.31
N GLU A 48 24.35 27.42 35.06
CA GLU A 48 24.44 27.23 36.50
C GLU A 48 25.10 25.90 36.85
N THR A 49 24.79 24.86 36.07
CA THR A 49 25.35 23.50 36.27
C THR A 49 26.60 23.23 35.43
N ASN A 50 26.93 24.14 34.50
CA ASN A 50 28.02 24.03 33.53
C ASN A 50 27.99 22.71 32.73
N MET A 51 26.78 22.21 32.44
CA MET A 51 26.54 20.94 31.75
C MET A 51 25.60 21.13 30.55
N GLN A 52 25.83 20.34 29.51
CA GLN A 52 24.90 20.24 28.39
C GLN A 52 23.69 19.40 28.81
N LYS A 53 22.49 20.00 28.81
CA LYS A 53 21.23 19.32 29.08
C LYS A 53 20.55 18.92 27.78
N ALA A 54 19.97 17.73 27.77
CA ALA A 54 19.28 17.16 26.64
C ALA A 54 17.97 16.53 27.11
N TYR A 55 16.86 16.89 26.46
CA TYR A 55 15.53 16.38 26.82
C TYR A 55 14.84 15.79 25.60
N CYS A 56 14.06 14.73 25.83
CA CYS A 56 13.15 14.14 24.86
C CYS A 56 11.72 14.25 25.40
N HIS A 57 10.81 14.66 24.52
CA HIS A 57 9.40 14.79 24.84
C HIS A 57 8.62 13.91 23.85
N LEU A 58 7.84 12.98 24.39
CA LEU A 58 7.12 11.96 23.64
C LEU A 58 5.62 12.10 23.91
N LEU A 59 4.80 12.15 22.87
CA LEU A 59 3.35 12.24 23.01
C LEU A 59 2.78 10.85 23.38
N LEU A 60 2.90 10.49 24.66
CA LEU A 60 2.55 9.19 25.23
C LEU A 60 1.85 9.36 26.58
N ASP A 61 0.82 8.57 26.81
CA ASP A 61 0.26 8.38 28.16
C ASP A 61 1.09 7.33 28.91
N GLU A 62 1.68 7.73 30.03
CA GLU A 62 2.48 6.86 30.89
C GLU A 62 1.69 5.63 31.36
N LEU A 63 0.38 5.76 31.58
CA LEU A 63 -0.48 4.66 32.00
C LEU A 63 -0.63 3.57 30.93
N GLY A 64 -0.33 3.89 29.66
CA GLY A 64 -0.32 2.94 28.54
C GLY A 64 1.00 2.18 28.38
N LEU A 65 2.06 2.57 29.09
CA LEU A 65 3.36 1.88 29.03
C LEU A 65 3.37 0.61 29.90
N ASN A 66 4.08 -0.42 29.45
CA ASN A 66 4.30 -1.63 30.27
C ASN A 66 5.15 -1.28 31.52
N LEU A 67 4.94 -2.01 32.62
CA LEU A 67 5.62 -1.80 33.91
C LEU A 67 7.15 -1.78 33.78
N SER A 68 7.71 -2.61 32.90
CA SER A 68 9.16 -2.65 32.63
C SER A 68 9.69 -1.32 32.11
N LEU A 69 9.00 -0.71 31.15
CA LEU A 69 9.35 0.59 30.58
C LEU A 69 9.16 1.72 31.59
N GLN A 70 8.05 1.71 32.34
CA GLN A 70 7.80 2.67 33.42
C GLN A 70 8.91 2.65 34.48
N GLN A 71 9.37 1.45 34.85
CA GLN A 71 10.45 1.30 35.82
C GLN A 71 11.80 1.73 35.25
N ALA A 72 12.04 1.46 33.96
CA ALA A 72 13.30 1.79 33.28
C ALA A 72 13.51 3.30 33.07
N ILE A 73 12.44 4.09 32.93
CA ILE A 73 12.51 5.55 32.76
C ILE A 73 12.33 6.34 34.06
N LYS A 74 12.07 5.68 35.19
CA LYS A 74 11.70 6.32 36.45
C LYS A 74 12.68 7.42 36.88
N ASP A 75 13.98 7.17 36.74
CA ASP A 75 15.03 8.09 37.17
C ASP A 75 15.36 9.16 36.12
N ALA A 76 15.00 8.90 34.85
CA ALA A 76 15.15 9.83 33.73
C ALA A 76 13.96 10.77 33.57
N LYS A 77 12.83 10.50 34.22
CA LYS A 77 11.61 11.30 34.10
C LYS A 77 11.78 12.69 34.70
N VAL A 78 11.27 13.70 33.97
CA VAL A 78 11.15 15.07 34.45
C VAL A 78 9.71 15.56 34.35
N GLU A 79 9.45 16.79 34.80
CA GLU A 79 8.10 17.37 34.76
C GLU A 79 7.55 17.34 33.33
N SER A 80 6.36 16.75 33.19
CA SER A 80 5.72 16.55 31.89
C SER A 80 5.23 17.89 31.35
N VAL A 81 5.50 18.14 30.07
CA VAL A 81 5.07 19.40 29.41
C VAL A 81 3.78 19.12 28.66
N GLY A 82 2.65 19.53 29.24
CA GLY A 82 1.33 19.26 28.66
C GLY A 82 1.02 17.76 28.62
N LYS A 83 0.70 17.24 27.43
CA LYS A 83 0.41 15.80 27.19
C LYS A 83 1.67 14.97 26.86
N PHE A 84 2.86 15.56 26.93
CA PHE A 84 4.10 14.88 26.59
C PHE A 84 4.78 14.30 27.83
N LEU A 85 5.17 13.04 27.74
CA LEU A 85 6.12 12.41 28.65
C LEU A 85 7.51 13.00 28.39
N SER A 86 8.05 13.72 29.37
CA SER A 86 9.35 14.38 29.30
C SER A 86 10.43 13.55 29.99
N LEU A 87 11.54 13.31 29.29
CA LEU A 87 12.69 12.54 29.79
C LEU A 87 13.99 13.35 29.66
N ASP A 88 14.79 13.34 30.73
CA ASP A 88 16.18 13.80 30.74
C ASP A 88 17.07 12.75 30.08
N MET A 89 17.53 13.06 28.88
CA MET A 89 18.33 12.17 28.06
C MET A 89 19.70 11.86 28.67
N ASN A 90 20.19 12.69 29.58
CA ASN A 90 21.47 12.45 30.26
C ASN A 90 21.37 11.33 31.30
N LYS A 91 20.15 10.90 31.65
CA LYS A 91 19.88 9.83 32.61
C LYS A 91 19.38 8.54 31.94
N ILE A 92 19.25 8.54 30.62
CA ILE A 92 18.93 7.34 29.84
C ILE A 92 20.24 6.63 29.52
N ASN A 93 20.47 5.50 30.19
CA ASN A 93 21.70 4.72 30.03
C ASN A 93 21.59 3.66 28.91
N ASP A 94 20.38 3.39 28.42
CA ASP A 94 20.11 2.43 27.35
C ASP A 94 19.21 3.06 26.27
N ILE A 95 19.77 3.21 25.07
CA ILE A 95 19.09 3.77 23.90
C ILE A 95 17.89 2.90 23.46
N GLN A 96 17.88 1.60 23.78
CA GLN A 96 16.76 0.71 23.44
C GLN A 96 15.47 1.11 24.15
N ILE A 97 15.55 1.62 25.38
CA ILE A 97 14.39 2.16 26.10
C ILE A 97 13.80 3.31 25.30
N LEU A 98 14.64 4.19 24.77
CA LEU A 98 14.20 5.32 23.95
C LEU A 98 13.57 4.85 22.63
N PHE A 99 14.14 3.87 21.96
CA PHE A 99 13.56 3.30 20.73
C PHE A 99 12.22 2.64 20.97
N GLN A 100 12.08 1.87 22.06
CA GLN A 100 10.81 1.27 22.46
C GLN A 100 9.75 2.34 22.75
N LEU A 101 10.12 3.44 23.39
CA LEU A 101 9.18 4.54 23.63
C LEU A 101 8.81 5.27 22.34
N ILE A 102 9.77 5.53 21.45
CA ILE A 102 9.50 6.07 20.11
C ILE A 102 8.52 5.16 19.37
N ASP A 103 8.73 3.85 19.41
CA ASP A 103 7.85 2.87 18.78
C ASP A 103 6.43 2.94 19.34
N GLN A 104 6.28 3.12 20.65
CA GLN A 104 4.97 3.27 21.29
C GLN A 104 4.26 4.57 20.85
N VAL A 105 5.00 5.67 20.65
CA VAL A 105 4.42 6.91 20.09
C VAL A 105 3.81 6.62 18.72
N PHE A 106 4.59 5.97 17.84
CA PHE A 106 4.14 5.66 16.49
C PHE A 106 3.07 4.57 16.44
N TYR A 107 3.12 3.57 17.31
CA TYR A 107 2.09 2.53 17.42
C TYR A 107 0.74 3.11 17.82
N THR A 108 0.73 4.00 18.81
CA THR A 108 -0.48 4.71 19.28
C THR A 108 -1.08 5.56 18.15
N TYR A 109 -0.25 6.14 17.29
CA TYR A 109 -0.71 6.93 16.15
C TYR A 109 -1.13 6.10 14.93
N ASP A 110 -0.46 4.98 14.62
CA ASP A 110 -0.82 4.11 13.48
C ASP A 110 -2.10 3.29 13.74
N HIS A 111 -2.38 2.92 15.00
CA HIS A 111 -3.62 2.22 15.38
C HIS A 111 -4.78 3.17 15.68
N HIS A 112 -4.60 4.47 15.45
CA HIS A 112 -5.67 5.45 15.42
C HIS A 112 -5.90 5.85 13.97
N ILE A 113 -6.48 4.92 13.19
CA ILE A 113 -7.38 5.31 12.11
C ILE A 113 -8.53 6.00 12.80
N ILE A 114 -8.40 7.32 12.97
CA ILE A 114 -9.56 8.18 13.13
C ILE A 114 -10.22 8.12 11.75
N THR A 115 -11.38 7.46 11.71
CA THR A 115 -12.42 7.73 10.73
C THR A 115 -12.59 9.24 10.64
N LEU A 116 -12.23 9.80 9.49
CA LEU A 116 -12.66 11.15 9.14
C LEU A 116 -14.14 11.02 8.81
N GLU A 117 -14.99 11.33 9.78
CA GLU A 117 -16.32 11.85 9.47
C GLU A 117 -16.13 13.24 8.86
N ASP A 118 -16.53 13.38 7.61
CA ASP A 118 -16.61 14.66 6.92
C ASP A 118 -17.82 15.44 7.45
N HIS A 119 -17.58 16.74 7.66
CA HIS A 119 -18.52 17.86 7.90
C HIS A 119 -18.95 18.15 9.35
N VAL A 120 -18.44 19.25 9.92
CA VAL A 120 -19.18 20.51 10.14
C VAL A 120 -18.18 21.68 10.28
N GLU A 121 -18.48 22.78 9.61
CA GLU A 121 -17.88 24.09 9.80
C GLU A 121 -18.11 24.59 11.24
N ASP A 122 -17.13 24.50 12.13
CA ASP A 122 -16.85 25.57 13.08
C ASP A 122 -15.55 25.35 13.84
N SER A 123 -14.72 26.38 13.84
CA SER A 123 -13.50 26.44 14.63
C SER A 123 -13.83 26.61 16.11
N THR A 124 -13.97 25.52 16.86
CA THR A 124 -13.71 25.45 18.31
C THR A 124 -13.67 23.99 18.78
N TYR A 125 -12.52 23.56 19.31
CA TYR A 125 -12.34 22.22 19.87
C TYR A 125 -13.01 22.11 21.25
N HIS A 126 -13.89 21.11 21.43
CA HIS A 126 -14.27 20.60 22.74
C HIS A 126 -13.85 19.13 22.86
N GLU A 127 -13.04 18.82 23.89
CA GLU A 127 -12.66 17.44 24.23
C GLU A 127 -13.86 16.71 24.85
N THR A 128 -14.32 15.63 24.23
CA THR A 128 -15.24 14.69 24.87
C THR A 128 -14.44 13.63 25.63
N PRO A 129 -14.57 13.52 26.97
CA PRO A 129 -13.83 12.53 27.75
C PRO A 129 -14.42 11.13 27.57
N ILE A 130 -13.55 10.14 27.36
CA ILE A 130 -13.89 8.71 27.27
C ILE A 130 -14.62 8.26 28.54
N THR A 131 -15.76 7.59 28.39
CA THR A 131 -16.54 7.18 29.56
C THR A 131 -15.89 6.01 30.31
N LYS A 132 -16.04 5.97 31.64
CA LYS A 132 -15.50 4.90 32.52
C LYS A 132 -15.91 3.48 32.11
N LYS A 133 -16.91 3.33 31.23
CA LYS A 133 -17.39 2.05 30.68
C LYS A 133 -16.44 1.53 29.59
N GLU A 134 -15.89 2.39 28.75
CA GLU A 134 -14.86 2.05 27.75
C GLU A 134 -13.52 1.69 28.38
N VAL A 135 -13.11 2.39 29.44
CA VAL A 135 -11.91 2.06 30.23
C VAL A 135 -12.02 0.66 30.84
N ARG A 136 -13.23 0.23 31.26
CA ARG A 136 -13.47 -1.13 31.77
C ARG A 136 -13.49 -2.18 30.65
N ARG A 137 -13.97 -1.82 29.45
CA ARG A 137 -13.91 -2.69 28.26
C ARG A 137 -12.47 -2.89 27.80
N GLN A 138 -11.65 -1.83 27.78
CA GLN A 138 -10.22 -1.88 27.47
C GLN A 138 -9.42 -2.70 28.51
N LYS A 139 -9.73 -2.58 29.81
CA LYS A 139 -9.14 -3.45 30.85
C LYS A 139 -9.53 -4.92 30.69
N ARG A 140 -10.74 -5.22 30.20
CA ARG A 140 -11.15 -6.60 29.90
C ARG A 140 -10.47 -7.15 28.65
N ILE A 141 -10.25 -6.33 27.62
CA ILE A 141 -9.54 -6.71 26.39
C ILE A 141 -8.05 -6.96 26.68
N LEU A 142 -7.40 -6.13 27.51
CA LEU A 142 -6.02 -6.38 27.97
C LEU A 142 -5.91 -7.61 28.89
N ALA A 143 -6.94 -7.89 29.70
CA ALA A 143 -7.01 -9.07 30.56
C ALA A 143 -7.42 -10.34 29.79
N SER A 144 -7.93 -10.21 28.56
CA SER A 144 -8.30 -11.31 27.67
C SER A 144 -7.28 -11.52 26.54
N ASN A 145 -6.03 -11.08 26.71
CA ASN A 145 -4.93 -11.75 26.03
C ASN A 145 -5.15 -13.26 26.23
N PRO A 146 -5.05 -14.09 25.17
CA PRO A 146 -5.07 -15.53 25.37
C PRO A 146 -4.04 -15.83 26.46
N GLN A 147 -4.47 -16.56 27.49
CA GLN A 147 -3.53 -17.09 28.46
C GLN A 147 -2.40 -17.73 27.65
N MET A 148 -1.18 -17.20 27.82
CA MET A 148 0.04 -17.89 27.41
C MET A 148 -0.17 -19.37 27.73
N PRO A 149 -0.03 -20.29 26.77
CA PRO A 149 -0.25 -21.70 27.02
C PRO A 149 0.50 -22.07 28.30
N LYS A 150 -0.22 -22.66 29.26
CA LYS A 150 0.35 -23.02 30.56
C LYS A 150 1.63 -23.83 30.31
N LEU A 151 2.76 -23.26 30.72
CA LEU A 151 4.09 -23.85 30.62
C LEU A 151 4.07 -25.30 31.14
N ASN A 152 4.37 -26.25 30.26
CA ASN A 152 5.02 -27.48 30.72
C ASN A 152 6.45 -27.09 31.11
N LYS A 153 6.69 -26.91 32.42
CA LYS A 153 7.97 -26.52 33.02
C LYS A 153 9.09 -27.58 32.90
N GLU A 154 8.89 -28.64 32.12
CA GLU A 154 9.74 -29.84 32.16
C GLU A 154 10.60 -30.10 30.93
N GLU A 155 10.48 -29.35 29.82
CA GLU A 155 11.45 -29.48 28.72
C GLU A 155 12.62 -28.52 28.92
N GLU A 156 13.74 -29.09 29.36
CA GLU A 156 15.01 -28.36 29.48
C GLU A 156 15.43 -27.80 28.12
N MET A 157 15.72 -26.48 28.06
CA MET A 157 16.17 -25.81 26.83
C MET A 157 17.31 -26.61 26.17
N PRO A 158 17.20 -26.96 24.88
CA PRO A 158 18.25 -27.69 24.16
C PRO A 158 19.63 -27.06 24.35
N ALA A 159 20.65 -27.87 24.59
CA ALA A 159 22.01 -27.39 24.86
C ALA A 159 22.52 -26.44 23.76
N LYS A 160 22.24 -26.76 22.50
CA LYS A 160 22.63 -25.93 21.36
C LYS A 160 21.92 -24.56 21.34
N LEU A 161 20.68 -24.47 21.82
CA LEU A 161 20.01 -23.17 22.01
C LEU A 161 20.65 -22.38 23.15
N LYS A 162 20.95 -23.01 24.29
CA LYS A 162 21.68 -22.36 25.40
C LYS A 162 23.01 -21.76 24.92
N GLU A 163 23.78 -22.54 24.15
CA GLU A 163 25.02 -22.08 23.53
C GLU A 163 24.79 -20.91 22.56
N MET A 164 23.79 -20.99 21.68
CA MET A 164 23.44 -19.93 20.75
C MET A 164 23.14 -18.59 21.45
N TYR A 165 22.40 -18.59 22.56
CA TYR A 165 22.16 -17.36 23.34
C TYR A 165 23.42 -16.81 24.00
N SER A 166 24.37 -17.68 24.38
CA SER A 166 25.65 -17.23 24.96
C SER A 166 26.58 -16.54 23.94
N LEU A 167 26.31 -16.67 22.63
CA LEU A 167 27.13 -16.06 21.58
C LEU A 167 26.91 -14.54 21.43
N VAL A 168 25.88 -13.99 22.05
CA VAL A 168 25.46 -12.59 21.90
C VAL A 168 26.51 -11.64 22.46
N MET A 169 26.93 -10.67 21.64
CA MET A 169 27.72 -9.54 22.09
C MET A 169 26.78 -8.44 22.61
N HIS A 170 27.10 -7.85 23.76
CA HIS A 170 26.27 -6.86 24.44
C HIS A 170 26.81 -5.42 24.27
N ASN A 171 27.06 -4.96 23.03
CA ASN A 171 27.37 -3.55 22.74
C ASN A 171 26.31 -2.91 21.81
N GLY A 172 25.04 -2.87 22.24
CA GLY A 172 23.99 -2.04 21.63
C GLY A 172 23.54 -2.42 20.19
N TYR A 173 22.87 -1.48 19.50
CA TYR A 173 22.23 -1.67 18.18
C TYR A 173 23.18 -2.09 17.06
N TYR A 174 24.47 -1.70 17.16
CA TYR A 174 25.50 -2.00 16.16
C TYR A 174 25.86 -3.49 16.07
N ASP A 175 25.50 -4.29 17.09
CA ASP A 175 25.80 -5.72 17.11
C ASP A 175 24.67 -6.59 16.54
N ARG A 176 23.54 -6.03 16.10
CA ARG A 176 22.36 -6.85 15.72
C ARG A 176 22.62 -7.73 14.49
N ILE A 177 23.16 -7.15 13.41
CA ILE A 177 23.55 -7.90 12.20
C ILE A 177 24.69 -8.90 12.52
N PRO A 178 25.79 -8.49 13.20
CA PRO A 178 26.82 -9.44 13.63
C PRO A 178 26.30 -10.60 14.50
N ASN A 179 25.44 -10.31 15.48
CA ASN A 179 24.83 -11.33 16.34
C ASN A 179 23.91 -12.25 15.54
N PHE A 180 23.06 -11.70 14.65
CA PHE A 180 22.20 -12.48 13.77
C PHE A 180 23.02 -13.46 12.92
N LEU A 181 24.08 -12.97 12.27
CA LEU A 181 24.97 -13.78 11.45
C LEU A 181 25.68 -14.87 12.24
N LYS A 182 26.21 -14.52 13.42
CA LYS A 182 26.91 -15.46 14.29
C LYS A 182 25.99 -16.57 14.77
N GLN A 183 24.79 -16.21 15.24
CA GLN A 183 23.79 -17.17 15.70
C GLN A 183 23.24 -18.00 14.53
N GLY A 184 22.93 -17.38 13.40
CA GLY A 184 22.42 -18.04 12.21
C GLY A 184 23.42 -19.05 11.61
N LYS A 185 24.69 -18.69 11.48
CA LYS A 185 25.76 -19.61 11.03
C LYS A 185 25.94 -20.77 12.02
N PHE A 186 25.93 -20.49 13.33
CA PHE A 186 26.02 -21.53 14.36
C PHE A 186 24.83 -22.51 14.32
N MET A 187 23.64 -22.00 13.99
CA MET A 187 22.41 -22.77 13.90
C MET A 187 22.09 -23.26 12.48
N ALA A 188 23.00 -23.11 11.51
CA ALA A 188 22.72 -23.38 10.10
C ALA A 188 22.14 -24.80 9.88
N GLU A 189 22.76 -25.81 10.49
CA GLU A 189 22.37 -27.23 10.40
C GLU A 189 21.53 -27.71 11.60
N TYR A 190 21.07 -26.81 12.47
CA TYR A 190 20.24 -27.21 13.60
C TYR A 190 18.80 -27.51 13.15
N GLU A 191 18.27 -28.64 13.60
CA GLU A 191 16.89 -29.04 13.41
C GLU A 191 16.25 -29.31 14.77
N ASP A 192 14.94 -29.12 14.85
CA ASP A 192 14.14 -29.43 16.03
C ASP A 192 12.86 -30.15 15.58
N ASN A 193 12.10 -30.66 16.53
CA ASN A 193 10.82 -31.33 16.30
C ASN A 193 9.71 -30.82 17.25
N TYR A 194 9.94 -29.67 17.86
CA TYR A 194 9.03 -29.02 18.78
C TYR A 194 7.78 -28.49 18.04
N PRO A 195 6.57 -28.73 18.58
CA PRO A 195 5.34 -28.26 17.96
C PRO A 195 5.31 -26.73 17.89
N TRP A 196 4.79 -26.22 16.78
CA TRP A 196 4.56 -24.80 16.59
C TRP A 196 3.45 -24.28 17.54
N VAL A 197 3.59 -23.04 18.02
CA VAL A 197 2.61 -22.34 18.85
C VAL A 197 2.14 -21.09 18.11
N ASP A 198 0.84 -20.88 18.03
CA ASP A 198 0.27 -19.79 17.25
C ASP A 198 0.54 -18.40 17.86
N GLU A 199 0.74 -17.43 16.95
CA GLU A 199 0.91 -15.99 17.16
C GLU A 199 2.26 -15.54 17.77
N TYR A 200 3.14 -15.05 16.89
CA TYR A 200 4.33 -14.28 17.27
C TYR A 200 4.43 -13.01 16.42
N LYS A 201 4.61 -11.85 17.06
CA LYS A 201 4.77 -10.58 16.36
C LYS A 201 5.98 -9.83 16.90
N ASN A 202 7.01 -9.75 16.06
CA ASN A 202 8.19 -8.93 16.30
C ASN A 202 8.69 -8.34 14.98
N TYR A 203 8.81 -7.02 14.91
CA TYR A 203 9.33 -6.34 13.74
C TYR A 203 10.87 -6.44 13.74
N TYR A 204 11.47 -6.77 12.59
CA TYR A 204 12.90 -7.10 12.47
C TYR A 204 13.35 -8.17 13.48
N PRO A 205 12.86 -9.41 13.36
CA PRO A 205 13.20 -10.46 14.30
C PRO A 205 14.67 -10.89 14.18
N CYS A 206 15.31 -11.09 15.33
CA CYS A 206 16.65 -11.65 15.47
C CYS A 206 16.62 -12.80 16.47
N TYR A 207 17.50 -13.80 16.33
CA TYR A 207 17.50 -15.00 17.16
C TYR A 207 17.49 -14.70 18.67
N HIS A 208 18.35 -13.81 19.15
CA HIS A 208 18.43 -13.49 20.58
C HIS A 208 17.21 -12.77 21.16
N ASP A 209 16.36 -12.19 20.32
CA ASP A 209 15.13 -11.50 20.75
C ASP A 209 13.91 -12.43 20.80
N ILE A 210 14.02 -13.64 20.23
CA ILE A 210 12.92 -14.59 20.13
C ILE A 210 12.96 -15.53 21.34
N PRO A 211 11.84 -15.81 22.02
CA PRO A 211 11.79 -16.79 23.10
C PRO A 211 12.22 -18.19 22.65
N PRO A 212 12.91 -18.98 23.50
CA PRO A 212 13.43 -20.30 23.14
C PRO A 212 12.36 -21.23 22.55
N GLU A 213 11.15 -21.23 23.10
CA GLU A 213 10.05 -22.09 22.66
C GLU A 213 9.59 -21.75 21.24
N ILE A 214 9.54 -20.45 20.91
CA ILE A 214 9.21 -19.96 19.58
C ILE A 214 10.33 -20.30 18.60
N LEU A 215 11.61 -20.18 19.01
CA LEU A 215 12.73 -20.61 18.18
C LEU A 215 12.74 -22.11 17.90
N ARG A 216 12.40 -22.96 18.88
CA ARG A 216 12.28 -24.40 18.65
C ARG A 216 11.20 -24.72 17.61
N GLY A 217 10.04 -24.04 17.71
CA GLY A 217 8.99 -24.12 16.69
C GLY A 217 9.47 -23.65 15.31
N TYR A 218 10.19 -22.52 15.26
CA TYR A 218 10.80 -22.02 14.03
C TYR A 218 11.79 -23.01 13.41
N PHE A 219 12.68 -23.62 14.19
CA PHE A 219 13.65 -24.59 13.66
C PHE A 219 12.98 -25.88 13.15
N SER A 220 11.86 -26.27 13.76
CA SER A 220 11.02 -27.38 13.27
C SER A 220 10.32 -27.04 11.97
N TRP A 221 9.80 -25.82 11.84
CA TRP A 221 9.20 -25.32 10.60
C TRP A 221 10.24 -25.16 9.48
N ARG A 222 11.40 -24.58 9.80
CA ARG A 222 12.50 -24.34 8.86
C ARG A 222 13.00 -25.63 8.24
N LYS A 223 13.08 -26.70 9.03
CA LYS A 223 13.41 -28.04 8.55
C LYS A 223 12.46 -28.44 7.40
N LYS A 224 11.15 -28.40 7.64
CA LYS A 224 10.13 -28.75 6.64
C LYS A 224 10.23 -27.90 5.38
N VAL A 225 10.42 -26.59 5.55
CA VAL A 225 10.62 -25.66 4.42
C VAL A 225 11.83 -26.07 3.56
N ARG A 226 12.93 -26.49 4.18
CA ARG A 226 14.12 -26.97 3.46
C ARG A 226 13.93 -28.35 2.81
N GLU A 227 12.93 -29.12 3.26
CA GLU A 227 12.49 -30.38 2.66
C GLU A 227 11.44 -30.15 1.54
N GLY A 228 11.06 -28.89 1.26
CA GLY A 228 10.05 -28.52 0.26
C GLY A 228 8.61 -28.54 0.78
N GLU A 229 8.41 -28.72 2.09
CA GLU A 229 7.10 -28.73 2.75
C GLU A 229 6.79 -27.37 3.38
N TYR A 230 5.87 -26.62 2.76
CA TYR A 230 5.46 -25.29 3.22
C TYR A 230 4.21 -25.33 4.08
N HIS A 231 4.28 -24.72 5.27
CA HIS A 231 3.14 -24.51 6.15
C HIS A 231 3.09 -23.06 6.62
N PRO A 232 1.90 -22.50 6.94
CA PRO A 232 1.80 -21.16 7.50
C PRO A 232 2.65 -20.99 8.77
N ILE A 233 3.25 -19.80 8.92
CA ILE A 233 3.97 -19.37 10.11
C ILE A 233 3.74 -17.86 10.31
N ALA A 234 3.99 -17.35 11.51
CA ALA A 234 3.98 -15.92 11.77
C ALA A 234 4.90 -15.15 10.81
N THR A 235 4.38 -14.06 10.22
CA THR A 235 5.11 -13.21 9.25
C THR A 235 6.50 -12.79 9.73
N SER A 236 6.65 -12.50 11.03
CA SER A 236 7.95 -12.21 11.64
C SER A 236 8.96 -13.34 11.38
N LEU A 237 8.58 -14.60 11.60
CA LEU A 237 9.47 -15.73 11.40
C LEU A 237 9.71 -16.05 9.92
N SER A 238 8.75 -15.71 9.04
CA SER A 238 8.99 -15.73 7.59
C SER A 238 10.09 -14.74 7.19
N TYR A 239 10.08 -13.52 7.74
CA TYR A 239 11.19 -12.56 7.54
C TYR A 239 12.52 -13.06 8.12
N LEU A 240 12.50 -13.74 9.27
CA LEU A 240 13.70 -14.35 9.84
C LEU A 240 14.34 -15.35 8.86
N TYR A 241 13.52 -16.19 8.20
CA TYR A 241 14.00 -17.13 7.19
C TYR A 241 14.53 -16.42 5.94
N VAL A 242 13.85 -15.37 5.46
CA VAL A 242 14.37 -14.55 4.37
C VAL A 242 15.71 -13.93 4.76
N TYR A 243 15.90 -13.46 5.99
CA TYR A 243 17.20 -12.96 6.46
C TYR A 243 18.28 -14.05 6.48
N GLU A 244 17.94 -15.30 6.80
CA GLU A 244 18.89 -16.42 6.66
C GLU A 244 19.37 -16.56 5.22
N LEU A 245 18.42 -16.66 4.28
CA LEU A 245 18.73 -16.79 2.85
C LEU A 245 19.47 -15.57 2.32
N LEU A 246 19.07 -14.36 2.72
CA LEU A 246 19.79 -13.11 2.44
C LEU A 246 21.17 -13.06 3.09
N ASN A 247 21.63 -14.02 3.88
CA ASN A 247 23.03 -14.07 4.30
C ASN A 247 23.70 -15.41 3.94
N GLY A 248 23.07 -16.19 3.05
CA GLY A 248 23.56 -17.51 2.63
C GLY A 248 23.56 -18.57 3.72
N ILE A 249 22.81 -18.38 4.80
CA ILE A 249 22.71 -19.36 5.89
C ILE A 249 21.88 -20.55 5.39
N GLY A 250 22.50 -21.74 5.38
CA GLY A 250 21.87 -22.96 4.84
C GLY A 250 21.92 -23.07 3.32
N CYS A 251 22.78 -22.30 2.65
CA CYS A 251 23.06 -22.39 1.20
C CYS A 251 24.52 -22.81 0.99
N LYS A 252 24.77 -23.66 -0.02
CA LYS A 252 26.11 -24.15 -0.38
C LYS A 252 26.90 -23.10 -1.15
N ASP A 253 26.22 -22.37 -2.02
CA ASP A 253 26.79 -21.36 -2.88
C ASP A 253 25.81 -20.21 -3.14
N VAL A 254 26.25 -19.28 -3.98
CA VAL A 254 25.50 -18.09 -4.35
C VAL A 254 24.31 -18.42 -5.25
N GLU A 255 24.38 -19.44 -6.09
CA GLU A 255 23.28 -19.81 -6.99
C GLU A 255 22.12 -20.38 -6.19
N GLU A 256 22.40 -21.37 -5.32
CA GLU A 256 21.39 -21.99 -4.45
C GLU A 256 20.70 -20.95 -3.54
N ARG A 257 21.41 -19.88 -3.19
CA ARG A 257 20.86 -18.79 -2.40
C ARG A 257 19.76 -18.02 -3.13
N PHE A 258 19.95 -17.71 -4.42
CA PHE A 258 18.93 -17.04 -5.22
C PHE A 258 17.78 -17.99 -5.53
N ASP A 259 18.09 -19.24 -5.90
CA ASP A 259 17.08 -20.27 -6.17
C ASP A 259 16.13 -20.43 -4.97
N LYS A 260 16.66 -20.55 -3.74
CA LYS A 260 15.85 -20.67 -2.52
C LYS A 260 15.05 -19.40 -2.20
N LEU A 261 15.56 -18.21 -2.52
CA LEU A 261 14.82 -16.95 -2.32
C LEU A 261 13.63 -16.87 -3.27
N GLU A 262 13.82 -17.23 -4.54
CA GLU A 262 12.77 -17.25 -5.57
C GLU A 262 11.74 -18.35 -5.27
N GLU A 263 12.19 -19.55 -4.91
CA GLU A 263 11.34 -20.67 -4.51
C GLU A 263 10.49 -20.29 -3.29
N PHE A 264 11.09 -19.69 -2.26
CA PHE A 264 10.35 -19.25 -1.08
C PHE A 264 9.36 -18.12 -1.38
N LEU A 265 9.74 -17.16 -2.24
CA LEU A 265 8.84 -16.10 -2.68
C LEU A 265 7.59 -16.67 -3.38
N GLU A 266 7.79 -17.61 -4.30
CA GLU A 266 6.70 -18.16 -5.12
C GLU A 266 5.85 -19.16 -4.33
N HIS A 267 6.48 -20.17 -3.72
CA HIS A 267 5.78 -21.28 -3.10
C HIS A 267 5.30 -20.99 -1.68
N PHE A 268 5.96 -20.09 -0.94
CA PHE A 268 5.51 -19.72 0.40
C PHE A 268 4.82 -18.34 0.41
N VAL A 269 5.53 -17.27 0.06
CA VAL A 269 5.05 -15.90 0.30
C VAL A 269 3.78 -15.59 -0.52
N LYS A 270 3.79 -15.89 -1.82
CA LYS A 270 2.66 -15.65 -2.71
C LYS A 270 1.54 -16.68 -2.56
N THR A 271 1.91 -17.96 -2.43
CA THR A 271 0.95 -19.08 -2.50
C THR A 271 0.36 -19.51 -1.15
N ILE A 272 1.14 -19.46 -0.06
CA ILE A 272 0.70 -19.96 1.26
C ILE A 272 0.38 -18.80 2.21
N ALA A 273 1.26 -17.80 2.27
CA ALA A 273 1.07 -16.65 3.15
C ALA A 273 0.15 -15.57 2.56
N HIS A 274 0.03 -15.51 1.22
CA HIS A 274 -0.69 -14.48 0.49
C HIS A 274 -0.33 -13.04 0.93
N ASP A 275 0.93 -12.81 1.29
CA ASP A 275 1.41 -11.53 1.79
C ASP A 275 2.03 -10.72 0.64
N GLU A 276 1.20 -9.94 -0.06
CA GLU A 276 1.64 -9.08 -1.18
C GLU A 276 2.73 -8.09 -0.76
N ARG A 277 2.68 -7.59 0.48
CA ARG A 277 3.68 -6.64 0.98
C ARG A 277 5.03 -7.32 1.16
N MET A 278 5.04 -8.53 1.70
CA MET A 278 6.26 -9.32 1.81
C MET A 278 6.77 -9.71 0.42
N ALA A 279 5.91 -10.11 -0.51
CA ALA A 279 6.30 -10.43 -1.88
C ALA A 279 7.02 -9.26 -2.54
N ASP A 280 6.43 -8.06 -2.46
CA ASP A 280 7.01 -6.81 -2.94
C ASP A 280 8.39 -6.53 -2.35
N ILE A 281 8.56 -6.71 -1.04
CA ILE A 281 9.82 -6.46 -0.33
C ILE A 281 10.89 -7.50 -0.71
N VAL A 282 10.52 -8.78 -0.77
CA VAL A 282 11.44 -9.87 -1.11
C VAL A 282 11.91 -9.77 -2.56
N GLU A 283 11.01 -9.45 -3.51
CA GLU A 283 11.40 -9.17 -4.90
C GLU A 283 12.44 -8.04 -4.99
N TYR A 284 12.25 -6.96 -4.25
CA TYR A 284 13.25 -5.89 -4.16
C TYR A 284 14.56 -6.34 -3.54
N TRP A 285 14.51 -7.16 -2.49
CA TRP A 285 15.71 -7.66 -1.84
C TRP A 285 16.52 -8.61 -2.70
N ILE A 286 15.88 -9.43 -3.54
CA ILE A 286 16.58 -10.28 -4.51
C ILE A 286 17.36 -9.40 -5.50
N PHE A 287 16.74 -8.33 -6.03
CA PHE A 287 17.43 -7.36 -6.88
C PHE A 287 18.57 -6.64 -6.15
N ASP A 288 18.30 -6.10 -4.96
CA ASP A 288 19.30 -5.40 -4.15
C ASP A 288 20.49 -6.30 -3.80
N LEU A 289 20.22 -7.59 -3.61
CA LEU A 289 21.26 -8.56 -3.36
C LEU A 289 22.12 -8.76 -4.60
N ALA A 290 21.53 -8.88 -5.79
CA ALA A 290 22.29 -8.99 -7.04
C ALA A 290 23.15 -7.73 -7.28
N LEU A 291 22.66 -6.55 -6.91
CA LEU A 291 23.44 -5.31 -6.92
C LEU A 291 24.61 -5.38 -5.93
N ASP A 292 24.36 -5.67 -4.66
CA ASP A 292 25.41 -5.68 -3.61
C ASP A 292 26.46 -6.78 -3.82
N MET A 293 26.09 -7.89 -4.48
CA MET A 293 27.01 -8.96 -4.89
C MET A 293 27.73 -8.68 -6.23
N HIS A 294 27.53 -7.50 -6.83
CA HIS A 294 28.19 -7.06 -8.06
C HIS A 294 27.99 -8.01 -9.26
N PHE A 295 26.79 -8.58 -9.39
CA PHE A 295 26.47 -9.43 -10.53
C PHE A 295 26.56 -8.66 -11.86
N PRO A 296 26.84 -9.33 -12.98
CA PRO A 296 26.74 -8.73 -14.30
C PRO A 296 25.36 -8.08 -14.48
N ILE A 297 25.34 -6.91 -15.12
CA ILE A 297 24.13 -6.08 -15.26
C ILE A 297 22.92 -6.86 -15.81
N GLU A 298 23.13 -7.75 -16.78
CA GLU A 298 22.01 -8.49 -17.40
C GLU A 298 21.39 -9.51 -16.45
N ARG A 299 22.20 -10.05 -15.53
CA ARG A 299 21.70 -10.91 -14.45
C ARG A 299 20.96 -10.08 -13.40
N ALA A 300 21.51 -8.93 -13.00
CA ALA A 300 20.84 -8.05 -12.03
C ALA A 300 19.49 -7.53 -12.58
N LYS A 301 19.42 -7.19 -13.87
CA LYS A 301 18.17 -6.77 -14.53
C LYS A 301 17.10 -7.85 -14.54
N ALA A 302 17.48 -9.13 -14.64
CA ALA A 302 16.52 -10.23 -14.60
C ALA A 302 15.74 -10.28 -13.27
N TYR A 303 16.35 -9.83 -12.18
CA TYR A 303 15.70 -9.76 -10.87
C TYR A 303 14.95 -8.44 -10.61
N PHE A 304 15.06 -7.46 -11.52
CA PHE A 304 14.48 -6.15 -11.27
C PHE A 304 12.94 -6.20 -11.38
N PRO A 305 12.18 -5.64 -10.40
CA PRO A 305 10.73 -5.82 -10.37
C PRO A 305 10.01 -5.28 -11.62
N ASP A 306 9.26 -6.15 -12.30
CA ASP A 306 8.52 -5.84 -13.53
C ASP A 306 7.56 -4.66 -13.38
N ARG A 307 6.95 -4.52 -12.20
CA ARG A 307 6.05 -3.41 -11.89
C ARG A 307 6.75 -2.04 -12.00
N LEU A 308 8.02 -1.95 -11.60
CA LEU A 308 8.79 -0.71 -11.73
C LEU A 308 9.16 -0.44 -13.18
N LEU A 309 9.56 -1.47 -13.93
CA LEU A 309 9.84 -1.31 -15.37
C LEU A 309 8.60 -0.82 -16.13
N LYS A 310 7.41 -1.31 -15.77
CA LYS A 310 6.15 -0.83 -16.34
C LYS A 310 5.92 0.66 -16.02
N LEU A 311 6.17 1.09 -14.78
CA LEU A 311 6.08 2.50 -14.40
C LEU A 311 7.10 3.38 -15.14
N ASP A 312 8.33 2.90 -15.28
CA ASP A 312 9.38 3.63 -15.99
C ASP A 312 9.08 3.74 -17.49
N ARG A 313 8.54 2.69 -18.12
CA ARG A 313 8.01 2.74 -19.49
C ARG A 313 6.91 3.80 -19.61
N ASN A 314 5.97 3.85 -18.67
CA ASN A 314 4.90 4.85 -18.68
C ASN A 314 5.46 6.29 -18.56
N LEU A 315 6.45 6.52 -17.70
CA LEU A 315 7.13 7.82 -17.63
C LEU A 315 7.82 8.18 -18.95
N MET A 316 8.43 7.21 -19.62
CA MET A 316 9.06 7.41 -20.92
C MET A 316 8.06 7.76 -22.01
N THR A 317 6.91 7.08 -22.05
CA THR A 317 5.78 7.39 -22.93
C THR A 317 5.31 8.84 -22.73
N LEU A 318 5.09 9.23 -21.48
CA LEU A 318 4.66 10.60 -21.12
C LEU A 318 5.73 11.66 -21.41
N LYS A 319 7.02 11.31 -21.27
CA LYS A 319 8.14 12.21 -21.59
C LYS A 319 8.28 12.43 -23.10
N LYS A 320 8.00 11.40 -23.90
CA LYS A 320 8.02 11.41 -25.37
C LYS A 320 6.62 11.55 -25.97
N VAL A 321 5.77 12.38 -25.35
CA VAL A 321 4.35 12.50 -25.68
C VAL A 321 4.00 12.69 -27.17
N LYS A 322 4.91 13.29 -27.96
CA LYS A 322 4.73 13.50 -29.40
C LYS A 322 4.75 12.20 -30.22
N ASP A 323 5.52 11.21 -29.76
CA ASP A 323 5.80 9.96 -30.47
C ASP A 323 4.74 8.87 -30.22
N HIS A 324 3.80 9.14 -29.31
CA HIS A 324 2.83 8.15 -28.81
C HIS A 324 1.39 8.54 -29.13
N THR A 325 0.52 7.55 -29.22
CA THR A 325 -0.91 7.73 -29.50
C THR A 325 -1.66 8.32 -28.29
N PRO A 326 -2.81 8.98 -28.49
CA PRO A 326 -3.67 9.41 -27.38
C PRO A 326 -3.96 8.30 -26.36
N LEU A 327 -4.24 7.08 -26.84
CA LEU A 327 -4.56 5.93 -25.99
C LEU A 327 -3.36 5.52 -25.11
N GLU A 328 -2.16 5.43 -25.69
CA GLU A 328 -0.94 5.13 -24.92
C GLU A 328 -0.68 6.19 -23.85
N ILE A 329 -0.90 7.47 -24.17
CA ILE A 329 -0.73 8.58 -23.24
C ILE A 329 -1.73 8.52 -22.10
N PHE A 330 -3.00 8.23 -22.40
CA PHE A 330 -4.03 8.00 -21.40
C PHE A 330 -3.62 6.86 -20.45
N GLN A 331 -3.30 5.69 -21.00
CA GLN A 331 -2.93 4.50 -20.21
C GLN A 331 -1.70 4.76 -19.34
N SER A 332 -0.67 5.42 -19.89
CA SER A 332 0.54 5.74 -19.14
C SER A 332 0.30 6.76 -18.03
N LEU A 333 -0.59 7.74 -18.20
CA LEU A 333 -0.93 8.68 -17.12
C LEU A 333 -1.77 8.00 -16.02
N MET A 334 -2.75 7.17 -16.40
CA MET A 334 -3.62 6.48 -15.45
C MET A 334 -2.85 5.49 -14.55
N ALA A 335 -1.67 5.03 -14.96
CA ALA A 335 -0.80 4.23 -14.10
C ALA A 335 -0.33 4.96 -12.82
N PHE A 336 -0.46 6.30 -12.77
CA PHE A 336 -0.10 7.13 -11.62
C PHE A 336 -1.33 7.73 -10.90
N SER A 337 -2.55 7.44 -11.35
CA SER A 337 -3.77 7.98 -10.76
C SER A 337 -4.34 7.03 -9.70
N ASP A 338 -5.25 7.56 -8.85
CA ASP A 338 -6.16 6.66 -8.15
C ASP A 338 -7.12 6.03 -9.18
N ARG A 339 -7.63 4.83 -8.93
CA ARG A 339 -8.55 4.14 -9.84
C ARG A 339 -9.94 4.82 -9.92
N SER A 340 -10.06 6.06 -9.47
CA SER A 340 -11.31 6.82 -9.42
C SER A 340 -11.88 7.09 -10.81
N PHE A 341 -11.01 7.39 -11.80
CA PHE A 341 -11.43 7.67 -13.17
C PHE A 341 -12.14 6.46 -13.82
N TYR A 342 -11.68 5.24 -13.52
CA TYR A 342 -12.31 4.00 -14.01
C TYR A 342 -13.72 3.76 -13.43
N LYS A 343 -14.06 4.43 -12.32
CA LYS A 343 -15.41 4.40 -11.74
C LYS A 343 -16.34 5.46 -12.35
N SER A 344 -15.83 6.35 -13.20
CA SER A 344 -16.64 7.42 -13.80
C SER A 344 -17.75 6.87 -14.72
N PRO A 345 -18.97 7.44 -14.69
CA PRO A 345 -20.05 7.08 -15.59
C PRO A 345 -19.68 7.14 -17.08
N VAL A 346 -18.88 8.13 -17.49
CA VAL A 346 -18.44 8.23 -18.90
C VAL A 346 -17.53 7.08 -19.30
N TYR A 347 -16.63 6.67 -18.39
CA TYR A 347 -15.74 5.55 -18.65
C TYR A 347 -16.50 4.22 -18.71
N LYS A 348 -17.51 4.02 -17.85
CA LYS A 348 -18.33 2.80 -17.85
C LYS A 348 -19.22 2.70 -19.10
N LYS A 349 -19.90 3.77 -19.48
CA LYS A 349 -20.83 3.78 -20.63
C LYS A 349 -20.11 3.81 -21.98
N GLU A 350 -19.05 4.61 -22.08
CA GLU A 350 -18.37 4.92 -23.34
C GLU A 350 -16.83 4.80 -23.17
N PRO A 351 -16.29 3.61 -22.85
CA PRO A 351 -14.89 3.45 -22.46
C PRO A 351 -13.90 3.87 -23.55
N GLU A 352 -14.12 3.44 -24.79
CA GLU A 352 -13.18 3.72 -25.89
C GLU A 352 -13.18 5.19 -26.29
N LYS A 353 -14.37 5.79 -26.41
CA LYS A 353 -14.54 7.22 -26.69
C LYS A 353 -13.95 8.08 -25.57
N THR A 354 -14.17 7.70 -24.31
CA THR A 354 -13.59 8.37 -23.13
C THR A 354 -12.07 8.30 -23.15
N LYS A 355 -11.46 7.13 -23.35
CA LYS A 355 -10.01 6.96 -23.42
C LYS A 355 -9.39 7.80 -24.52
N GLU A 356 -10.02 7.82 -25.70
CA GLU A 356 -9.51 8.53 -26.86
C GLU A 356 -9.51 10.05 -26.65
N ILE A 357 -10.66 10.63 -26.25
CA ILE A 357 -10.78 12.07 -26.02
C ILE A 357 -9.90 12.50 -24.84
N ALA A 358 -9.94 11.76 -23.72
CA ALA A 358 -9.07 12.03 -22.57
C ALA A 358 -7.59 11.99 -22.97
N GLY A 359 -7.19 10.98 -23.74
CA GLY A 359 -5.85 10.85 -24.27
C GLY A 359 -5.42 12.03 -25.14
N MET A 360 -6.32 12.56 -25.97
CA MET A 360 -6.05 13.73 -26.82
C MET A 360 -5.87 14.98 -25.96
N ILE A 361 -6.73 15.19 -24.95
CA ILE A 361 -6.61 16.32 -24.00
C ILE A 361 -5.25 16.26 -23.30
N ILE A 362 -4.91 15.11 -22.70
CA ILE A 362 -3.65 14.90 -21.99
C ILE A 362 -2.47 15.14 -22.92
N LYS A 363 -2.49 14.55 -24.11
CA LYS A 363 -1.42 14.69 -25.10
C LYS A 363 -1.21 16.16 -25.48
N ASN A 364 -2.28 16.86 -25.83
CA ASN A 364 -2.22 18.28 -26.22
C ASN A 364 -1.70 19.16 -25.06
N ALA A 365 -2.17 18.94 -23.83
CA ALA A 365 -1.69 19.65 -22.66
C ALA A 365 -0.19 19.37 -22.36
N PHE A 366 0.26 18.11 -22.47
CA PHE A 366 1.66 17.75 -22.23
C PHE A 366 2.63 18.34 -23.27
N ILE A 367 2.18 18.52 -24.52
CA ILE A 367 2.98 19.13 -25.59
C ILE A 367 3.20 20.61 -25.29
N ASP A 368 2.13 21.37 -25.08
CA ASP A 368 2.17 22.84 -25.19
C ASP A 368 2.16 23.55 -23.83
N TYR A 369 1.46 23.03 -22.83
CA TYR A 369 1.24 23.75 -21.57
C TYR A 369 2.51 23.86 -20.72
N ARG A 370 2.72 25.05 -20.12
CA ARG A 370 3.88 25.34 -19.27
C ARG A 370 3.47 26.04 -17.99
N ILE A 371 3.88 25.48 -16.84
CA ILE A 371 3.71 26.11 -15.52
C ILE A 371 5.06 26.65 -15.06
N LYS A 372 5.17 27.97 -14.83
CA LYS A 372 6.44 28.61 -14.41
C LYS A 372 7.64 28.20 -15.30
N LYS A 373 7.45 28.19 -16.62
CA LYS A 373 8.40 27.75 -17.67
C LYS A 373 8.74 26.25 -17.70
N LYS A 374 8.12 25.42 -16.86
CA LYS A 374 8.30 23.96 -16.84
C LYS A 374 7.25 23.28 -17.71
N THR A 375 7.63 22.20 -18.40
CA THR A 375 6.66 21.30 -19.06
C THR A 375 5.73 20.68 -18.03
N LEU A 376 4.50 20.35 -18.42
CA LEU A 376 3.55 19.66 -17.55
C LEU A 376 4.14 18.36 -16.97
N PHE A 377 4.80 17.55 -17.81
CA PHE A 377 5.55 16.36 -17.37
C PHE A 377 6.56 16.69 -16.25
N SER A 378 7.43 17.68 -16.46
CA SER A 378 8.46 18.04 -15.46
C SER A 378 7.87 18.69 -14.20
N PHE A 379 6.70 19.32 -14.32
CA PHE A 379 5.96 19.88 -13.21
C PHE A 379 5.32 18.77 -12.36
N ILE A 380 4.68 17.77 -12.97
CA ILE A 380 4.03 16.66 -12.26
C ILE A 380 5.10 15.74 -11.67
N PHE A 381 5.96 15.16 -12.50
CA PHE A 381 6.85 14.07 -12.12
C PHE A 381 8.19 14.50 -11.52
N LYS A 382 8.45 15.82 -11.42
CA LYS A 382 9.66 16.42 -10.83
C LYS A 382 10.94 15.67 -11.28
N GLY A 383 11.45 16.00 -12.47
CA GLY A 383 12.53 15.30 -13.21
C GLY A 383 13.63 14.57 -12.43
N GLN A 384 14.28 13.57 -13.05
CA GLN A 384 15.25 12.65 -12.42
C GLN A 384 16.19 13.32 -11.42
N ARG A 385 16.34 12.68 -10.26
CA ARG A 385 17.24 13.11 -9.20
C ARG A 385 18.13 11.95 -8.78
N SER A 386 19.37 12.27 -8.44
CA SER A 386 20.25 11.38 -7.71
C SER A 386 19.94 11.46 -6.22
N LYS A 387 19.92 10.33 -5.54
CA LYS A 387 19.87 10.22 -4.08
C LYS A 387 20.69 9.02 -3.64
N ASP A 388 21.13 9.05 -2.38
CA ASP A 388 21.77 7.90 -1.77
C ASP A 388 20.82 6.69 -1.80
N TYR A 389 21.39 5.53 -2.11
CA TYR A 389 20.71 4.26 -2.15
C TYR A 389 21.40 3.31 -1.19
N PHE A 390 20.62 2.56 -0.43
CA PHE A 390 21.13 1.61 0.55
C PHE A 390 20.46 0.27 0.23
N PRO A 391 21.13 -0.61 -0.55
CA PRO A 391 20.59 -1.94 -0.83
C PRO A 391 20.30 -2.66 0.47
N LEU A 392 19.16 -3.36 0.56
CA LEU A 392 18.77 -4.17 1.71
C LEU A 392 18.72 -3.39 3.05
N TYR A 393 18.52 -2.06 3.04
CA TYR A 393 18.59 -1.21 4.24
C TYR A 393 17.62 -1.61 5.37
N ASN A 394 16.53 -2.29 5.01
CA ASN A 394 15.50 -2.77 5.91
C ASN A 394 15.58 -4.29 6.18
N ALA A 395 16.72 -4.91 5.89
CA ALA A 395 16.98 -6.32 6.17
C ALA A 395 18.12 -6.49 7.19
N LEU A 396 18.11 -7.60 7.95
CA LEU A 396 19.27 -8.02 8.74
C LEU A 396 20.32 -8.63 7.81
N TYR A 397 21.05 -7.78 7.09
CA TYR A 397 22.00 -8.17 6.06
C TYR A 397 23.37 -7.54 6.26
N GLU A 398 24.44 -8.32 6.11
CA GLU A 398 25.80 -7.78 6.06
C GLU A 398 26.18 -7.41 4.62
N ARG A 399 26.30 -6.10 4.37
CA ARG A 399 26.69 -5.57 3.06
C ARG A 399 28.08 -6.03 2.64
N ASN A 400 28.20 -6.31 1.35
CA ASN A 400 29.47 -6.49 0.69
C ASN A 400 30.28 -5.18 0.77
N LYS A 401 31.53 -5.30 1.25
CA LYS A 401 32.45 -4.16 1.44
C LYS A 401 33.45 -4.03 0.29
N GLU A 402 33.50 -5.01 -0.58
CA GLU A 402 34.44 -5.09 -1.69
C GLU A 402 33.74 -4.63 -2.97
N GLY A 403 34.28 -3.61 -3.64
CA GLY A 403 33.70 -3.14 -4.89
C GLY A 403 34.60 -2.16 -5.62
N GLU A 404 34.58 -2.26 -6.95
CA GLU A 404 35.06 -1.20 -7.83
C GLU A 404 33.88 -0.28 -8.20
N VAL A 405 34.18 0.84 -8.85
CA VAL A 405 33.13 1.73 -9.36
C VAL A 405 32.30 0.99 -10.40
N LEU A 406 30.99 0.94 -10.20
CA LEU A 406 30.06 0.22 -11.08
C LEU A 406 28.86 1.10 -11.44
N THR A 407 28.32 0.89 -12.63
CA THR A 407 27.09 1.54 -13.10
C THR A 407 26.14 0.49 -13.65
N TYR A 408 24.91 0.50 -13.15
CA TYR A 408 23.82 -0.37 -13.55
C TYR A 408 22.71 0.46 -14.18
N ASP A 409 22.76 0.56 -15.51
CA ASP A 409 21.72 1.17 -16.33
C ASP A 409 20.56 0.17 -16.50
N ILE A 410 19.66 0.10 -15.50
CA ILE A 410 18.49 -0.79 -15.53
C ILE A 410 17.61 -0.43 -16.73
N ASP A 411 17.35 0.87 -16.92
CA ASP A 411 16.72 1.43 -18.11
C ASP A 411 17.16 2.89 -18.34
N PRO A 412 16.71 3.57 -19.43
CA PRO A 412 17.15 4.93 -19.74
C PRO A 412 16.85 5.99 -18.67
N ILE A 413 15.99 5.70 -17.70
CA ILE A 413 15.59 6.63 -16.65
C ILE A 413 15.88 6.15 -15.23
N ARG A 414 16.42 4.95 -15.05
CA ARG A 414 16.83 4.40 -13.76
C ARG A 414 18.24 3.82 -13.83
N ILE A 415 19.14 4.51 -13.15
CA ILE A 415 20.56 4.18 -13.12
C ILE A 415 20.98 4.05 -11.65
N TYR A 416 21.62 2.94 -11.30
CA TYR A 416 22.29 2.77 -10.01
C TYR A 416 23.79 2.90 -10.21
N HIS A 417 24.46 3.61 -9.32
CA HIS A 417 25.88 3.86 -9.40
C HIS A 417 26.53 3.55 -8.05
N LEU A 418 27.56 2.71 -8.07
CA LEU A 418 28.41 2.43 -6.93
C LEU A 418 29.67 3.27 -7.05
N ASN A 419 29.91 4.12 -6.06
CA ASN A 419 31.11 4.95 -6.03
C ASN A 419 32.30 4.24 -5.39
N GLN A 420 33.48 4.87 -5.50
CA GLN A 420 34.75 4.38 -4.93
C GLN A 420 34.76 4.20 -3.40
N TYR A 421 33.74 4.70 -2.69
CA TYR A 421 33.57 4.55 -1.24
C TYR A 421 32.57 3.44 -0.88
N ASN A 422 32.21 2.60 -1.85
CA ASN A 422 31.23 1.51 -1.70
C ASN A 422 29.82 1.99 -1.27
N ASN A 423 29.48 3.22 -1.66
CA ASN A 423 28.14 3.79 -1.46
C ASN A 423 27.38 3.79 -2.78
N TRP A 424 26.14 3.33 -2.74
CA TRP A 424 25.25 3.36 -3.88
C TRP A 424 24.51 4.69 -3.96
N ASP A 425 24.31 5.19 -5.17
CA ASP A 425 23.35 6.22 -5.49
C ASP A 425 22.42 5.73 -6.61
N ILE A 426 21.21 6.26 -6.62
CA ILE A 426 20.23 6.01 -7.67
C ILE A 426 19.83 7.31 -8.33
N LYS A 427 19.95 7.36 -9.66
CA LYS A 427 19.39 8.41 -10.50
C LYS A 427 18.11 7.91 -11.15
N ALA A 428 16.97 8.33 -10.61
CA ALA A 428 15.65 7.95 -11.10
C ALA A 428 14.60 9.04 -10.88
N PHE A 429 13.44 8.91 -11.53
CA PHE A 429 12.24 9.66 -11.13
C PHE A 429 11.76 9.17 -9.76
N GLN A 430 11.42 10.12 -8.89
CA GLN A 430 10.98 9.81 -7.53
C GLN A 430 9.45 9.70 -7.55
N ILE A 431 8.94 8.48 -7.78
CA ILE A 431 7.50 8.21 -7.90
C ILE A 431 6.75 8.55 -6.59
N ASP A 432 7.41 8.54 -5.45
CA ASP A 432 6.85 8.99 -4.18
C ASP A 432 6.72 10.53 -4.05
N LYS A 433 7.30 11.30 -4.97
CA LYS A 433 7.40 12.77 -4.89
C LYS A 433 6.73 13.51 -6.05
N PHE A 434 6.00 12.82 -6.94
CA PHE A 434 5.24 13.51 -7.97
C PHE A 434 4.08 14.30 -7.35
N ASP A 435 3.57 15.28 -8.10
CA ASP A 435 2.52 16.18 -7.65
C ASP A 435 1.13 15.50 -7.71
N TYR A 436 0.87 14.58 -6.78
CA TYR A 436 -0.35 13.78 -6.77
C TYR A 436 -1.62 14.63 -6.66
N LYS A 437 -1.59 15.72 -5.87
CA LYS A 437 -2.73 16.64 -5.75
C LYS A 437 -3.05 17.29 -7.09
N PHE A 438 -2.03 17.79 -7.80
CA PHE A 438 -2.22 18.37 -9.12
C PHE A 438 -2.70 17.32 -10.12
N LEU A 439 -2.10 16.13 -10.15
CA LEU A 439 -2.50 15.04 -11.06
C LEU A 439 -3.96 14.63 -10.84
N LYS A 440 -4.39 14.48 -9.58
CA LYS A 440 -5.77 14.14 -9.23
C LYS A 440 -6.76 15.21 -9.70
N GLY A 441 -6.43 16.49 -9.49
CA GLY A 441 -7.25 17.60 -9.98
C GLY A 441 -7.32 17.63 -11.51
N PHE A 442 -6.19 17.41 -12.18
CA PHE A 442 -6.10 17.36 -13.64
C PHE A 442 -6.98 16.24 -14.24
N ILE A 443 -7.00 15.06 -13.62
CA ILE A 443 -7.84 13.94 -14.06
C ILE A 443 -9.32 14.19 -13.75
N ARG A 444 -9.63 14.81 -12.60
CA ARG A 444 -11.00 15.20 -12.25
C ARG A 444 -11.58 16.21 -13.23
N GLU A 445 -10.74 17.14 -13.72
CA GLU A 445 -11.16 18.12 -14.71
C GLU A 445 -11.50 17.47 -16.05
N ILE A 446 -10.67 16.51 -16.51
CA ILE A 446 -10.98 15.70 -17.70
C ILE A 446 -12.32 14.97 -17.52
N ASP A 447 -12.57 14.37 -16.35
CA ASP A 447 -13.84 13.70 -16.05
C ASP A 447 -15.02 14.68 -16.07
N ARG A 448 -14.88 15.85 -15.46
CA ARG A 448 -15.90 16.92 -15.49
C ARG A 448 -16.25 17.29 -16.93
N PHE A 449 -15.23 17.57 -17.74
CA PHE A 449 -15.39 17.94 -19.14
C PHE A 449 -16.12 16.84 -19.92
N LEU A 450 -15.66 15.59 -19.82
CA LEU A 450 -16.24 14.46 -20.57
C LEU A 450 -17.70 14.19 -20.19
N ARG A 451 -18.06 14.29 -18.90
CA ARG A 451 -19.47 14.17 -18.46
C ARG A 451 -20.35 15.26 -19.06
N ALA A 452 -19.84 16.48 -19.15
CA ALA A 452 -20.55 17.59 -19.76
C ALA A 452 -20.69 17.42 -21.27
N TYR A 453 -19.61 17.02 -21.97
CA TYR A 453 -19.61 16.86 -23.42
C TYR A 453 -20.45 15.66 -23.89
N LEU A 454 -20.39 14.54 -23.17
CA LEU A 454 -21.14 13.32 -23.53
C LEU A 454 -22.56 13.29 -22.94
N GLU A 455 -22.91 14.26 -22.09
CA GLU A 455 -24.19 14.31 -21.35
C GLU A 455 -24.45 13.04 -20.51
N ILE A 456 -23.38 12.45 -19.96
CA ILE A 456 -23.44 11.21 -19.18
C ILE A 456 -23.10 11.50 -17.71
N GLY A 457 -24.04 11.15 -16.84
CA GLY A 457 -23.88 11.25 -15.38
C GLY A 457 -23.99 12.68 -14.84
N ARG A 458 -23.90 12.82 -13.52
CA ARG A 458 -24.03 14.12 -12.84
C ARG A 458 -22.84 15.03 -13.17
N LYS A 459 -23.14 16.29 -13.50
CA LYS A 459 -22.14 17.36 -13.74
C LYS A 459 -21.33 17.63 -12.46
N LEU A 460 -20.00 17.68 -12.60
CA LEU A 460 -19.08 18.00 -11.51
C LEU A 460 -18.86 19.51 -11.38
N LYS A 461 -18.53 19.98 -10.18
CA LYS A 461 -18.19 21.40 -9.91
C LYS A 461 -16.85 21.76 -10.58
N THR A 462 -16.81 22.95 -11.16
CA THR A 462 -15.61 23.57 -11.74
C THR A 462 -14.56 23.89 -10.67
N ASP A 463 -13.32 24.01 -11.11
CA ASP A 463 -12.18 24.40 -10.29
C ASP A 463 -11.24 25.26 -11.11
N ASP A 464 -11.25 26.55 -10.80
CA ASP A 464 -10.56 27.61 -11.54
C ASP A 464 -9.04 27.34 -11.70
N ALA A 465 -8.47 26.46 -10.87
CA ALA A 465 -7.08 26.03 -11.02
C ALA A 465 -6.79 25.29 -12.33
N PHE A 466 -7.83 24.78 -13.00
CA PHE A 466 -7.73 24.01 -14.24
C PHE A 466 -8.36 24.70 -15.47
N ASP A 467 -8.77 25.96 -15.37
CA ASP A 467 -9.31 26.74 -16.51
C ASP A 467 -8.39 26.77 -17.74
N PHE A 468 -7.07 26.59 -17.54
CA PHE A 468 -6.10 26.47 -18.63
C PHE A 468 -6.36 25.26 -19.56
N MET A 469 -7.23 24.33 -19.17
CA MET A 469 -7.55 23.11 -19.92
C MET A 469 -8.49 23.35 -21.09
N GLU A 470 -9.34 24.39 -21.03
CA GLU A 470 -10.37 24.67 -22.03
C GLU A 470 -9.85 24.65 -23.49
N PRO A 471 -8.71 25.27 -23.84
CA PRO A 471 -8.20 25.21 -25.21
C PRO A 471 -7.76 23.81 -25.66
N TYR A 472 -7.35 22.94 -24.72
CA TYR A 472 -6.95 21.57 -25.01
C TYR A 472 -8.15 20.63 -25.13
N GLU A 473 -9.21 20.92 -24.37
CA GLU A 473 -10.52 20.27 -24.46
C GLU A 473 -11.17 20.54 -25.83
N GLU A 474 -11.30 21.81 -26.21
CA GLU A 474 -11.84 22.21 -27.52
C GLU A 474 -11.06 21.58 -28.68
N LYS A 475 -9.72 21.63 -28.60
CA LYS A 475 -8.85 21.04 -29.60
C LYS A 475 -9.05 19.52 -29.69
N ALA A 476 -9.18 18.82 -28.57
CA ALA A 476 -9.40 17.38 -28.55
C ALA A 476 -10.75 17.00 -29.18
N ILE A 477 -11.82 17.75 -28.91
CA ILE A 477 -13.13 17.50 -29.54
C ILE A 477 -13.04 17.68 -31.06
N LYS A 478 -12.43 18.78 -31.51
CA LYS A 478 -12.25 19.02 -32.95
C LYS A 478 -11.45 17.90 -33.62
N GLU A 479 -10.34 17.49 -33.03
CA GLU A 479 -9.51 16.38 -33.54
C GLU A 479 -10.28 15.06 -33.57
N TYR A 480 -11.08 14.78 -32.53
CA TYR A 480 -11.92 13.59 -32.44
C TYR A 480 -13.00 13.57 -33.54
N GLU A 481 -13.76 14.66 -33.68
CA GLU A 481 -14.84 14.77 -34.67
C GLU A 481 -14.32 14.71 -36.11
N GLU A 482 -13.21 15.37 -36.42
CA GLU A 482 -12.58 15.30 -37.75
C GLU A 482 -12.12 13.87 -38.08
N LYS A 483 -11.52 13.18 -37.11
CA LYS A 483 -11.07 11.79 -37.27
C LYS A 483 -12.23 10.83 -37.48
N HIS A 484 -13.31 10.95 -36.71
CA HIS A 484 -14.46 10.05 -36.79
C HIS A 484 -15.35 10.35 -37.99
N LYS A 485 -15.45 11.62 -38.42
CA LYS A 485 -16.09 11.98 -39.69
C LYS A 485 -15.37 11.36 -40.90
N LEU A 486 -14.04 11.29 -40.87
CA LEU A 486 -13.26 10.63 -41.91
C LEU A 486 -13.47 9.10 -41.92
N MET A 487 -13.63 8.49 -40.73
CA MET A 487 -13.95 7.07 -40.60
C MET A 487 -15.34 6.72 -41.12
N ASP A 488 -16.37 7.53 -40.84
CA ASP A 488 -17.73 7.30 -41.38
C ASP A 488 -17.74 7.28 -42.92
N ILE A 489 -17.00 8.20 -43.55
CA ILE A 489 -16.85 8.24 -45.02
C ILE A 489 -16.17 6.95 -45.54
N ASN A 490 -15.20 6.42 -44.80
CA ASN A 490 -14.47 5.21 -45.18
C ASN A 490 -15.29 3.93 -44.89
N LEU A 491 -16.07 3.88 -43.81
CA LEU A 491 -16.98 2.77 -43.49
C LEU A 491 -18.11 2.66 -44.51
N ALA A 492 -18.72 3.77 -44.93
CA ALA A 492 -19.69 3.77 -46.02
C ALA A 492 -19.07 3.24 -47.32
N SER A 493 -17.82 3.60 -47.60
CA SER A 493 -17.07 3.11 -48.76
C SER A 493 -16.71 1.61 -48.65
N LEU A 494 -16.33 1.14 -47.46
CA LEU A 494 -16.05 -0.27 -47.18
C LEU A 494 -17.31 -1.14 -47.20
N GLN A 495 -18.44 -0.65 -46.70
CA GLN A 495 -19.74 -1.33 -46.82
C GLN A 495 -20.13 -1.50 -48.28
N LYS A 496 -19.92 -0.46 -49.10
CA LYS A 496 -20.11 -0.55 -50.54
C LYS A 496 -19.21 -1.61 -51.18
N ILE A 497 -17.92 -1.65 -50.84
CA ILE A 497 -16.99 -2.68 -51.33
C ILE A 497 -17.40 -4.09 -50.85
N ARG A 498 -17.80 -4.25 -49.58
CA ARG A 498 -18.26 -5.53 -49.03
C ARG A 498 -19.58 -5.99 -49.66
N TYR A 499 -20.49 -5.06 -49.94
CA TYR A 499 -21.74 -5.34 -50.63
C TYR A 499 -21.48 -5.74 -52.09
N GLU A 500 -20.62 -5.02 -52.81
CA GLU A 500 -20.22 -5.36 -54.17
C GLU A 500 -19.48 -6.72 -54.21
N ALA A 501 -18.61 -7.01 -53.23
CA ALA A 501 -17.95 -8.30 -53.09
C ALA A 501 -18.92 -9.42 -52.69
N ALA A 502 -19.90 -9.16 -51.83
CA ALA A 502 -20.93 -10.13 -51.44
C ALA A 502 -21.87 -10.46 -52.59
N LEU A 503 -22.29 -9.46 -53.37
CA LEU A 503 -23.04 -9.67 -54.62
C LEU A 503 -22.23 -10.47 -55.64
N THR A 504 -20.93 -10.19 -55.77
CA THR A 504 -20.03 -10.96 -56.64
C THR A 504 -19.87 -12.39 -56.12
N ARG A 505 -19.75 -12.58 -54.80
CA ARG A 505 -19.68 -13.89 -54.15
C ARG A 505 -20.97 -14.70 -54.35
N GLU A 506 -22.14 -14.10 -54.10
CA GLU A 506 -23.45 -14.74 -54.25
C GLU A 506 -23.80 -15.07 -55.70
N SER A 507 -23.25 -14.31 -56.65
CA SER A 507 -23.31 -14.59 -58.10
C SER A 507 -22.42 -15.77 -58.50
N LEU A 508 -21.39 -16.09 -57.71
CA LEU A 508 -20.44 -17.17 -57.96
C LEU A 508 -20.70 -18.45 -57.13
N LEU A 509 -21.55 -18.38 -56.10
CA LEU A 509 -21.92 -19.50 -55.22
C LEU A 509 -23.02 -20.37 -55.87
N THR A 510 -22.87 -21.69 -55.79
CA THR A 510 -23.89 -22.64 -56.25
C THR A 510 -24.94 -22.91 -55.17
N GLU A 511 -26.14 -23.36 -55.56
CA GLU A 511 -27.31 -23.48 -54.66
C GLU A 511 -27.06 -24.39 -53.45
N GLU A 512 -26.14 -25.36 -53.54
CA GLU A 512 -25.77 -26.28 -52.46
C GLU A 512 -24.96 -25.61 -51.32
N GLU A 513 -24.30 -24.48 -51.57
CA GLU A 513 -23.41 -23.82 -50.61
C GLU A 513 -24.12 -22.79 -49.72
N LYS A 514 -25.40 -22.48 -49.99
CA LYS A 514 -26.20 -21.47 -49.26
C LYS A 514 -26.90 -22.01 -48.01
N GLU A 515 -26.94 -23.33 -47.80
CA GLU A 515 -27.75 -23.96 -46.74
C GLU A 515 -27.00 -24.24 -45.41
N VAL A 516 -25.70 -23.98 -45.31
CA VAL A 516 -24.88 -24.40 -44.14
C VAL A 516 -24.83 -23.37 -43.00
N GLU A 517 -25.21 -22.11 -43.21
CA GLU A 517 -24.89 -21.00 -42.29
C GLU A 517 -25.93 -20.65 -41.19
N GLN A 518 -27.01 -21.41 -40.99
CA GLN A 518 -28.04 -21.03 -40.01
C GLN A 518 -28.22 -22.02 -38.85
N GLN A 519 -27.60 -21.74 -37.69
CA GLN A 519 -28.09 -22.20 -36.38
C GLN A 519 -27.86 -21.15 -35.27
N PRO A 520 -28.87 -20.84 -34.43
CA PRO A 520 -28.76 -19.90 -33.30
C PRO A 520 -28.49 -20.57 -31.94
N VAL A 521 -27.92 -19.79 -31.01
CA VAL A 521 -27.61 -20.13 -29.61
C VAL A 521 -28.75 -19.66 -28.67
N VAL A 522 -29.03 -20.42 -27.62
CA VAL A 522 -30.11 -20.20 -26.62
C VAL A 522 -29.52 -19.66 -25.31
N GLU A 523 -30.14 -18.63 -24.72
CA GLU A 523 -29.95 -18.14 -23.35
C GLU A 523 -31.30 -18.20 -22.63
N GLU A 524 -31.35 -18.74 -21.39
CA GLU A 524 -32.40 -18.44 -20.41
C GLU A 524 -32.03 -19.07 -19.05
N GLU A 525 -31.80 -18.23 -18.03
CA GLU A 525 -31.94 -18.54 -16.58
C GLU A 525 -31.75 -17.22 -15.79
N LYS A 526 -32.79 -16.38 -15.71
CA LYS A 526 -32.79 -15.14 -14.88
C LYS A 526 -34.05 -14.92 -14.02
N ASP A 527 -35.07 -15.79 -14.12
CA ASP A 527 -36.45 -15.41 -13.78
C ASP A 527 -36.93 -15.83 -12.37
N VAL A 528 -36.06 -16.27 -11.46
CA VAL A 528 -36.48 -16.77 -10.12
C VAL A 528 -36.00 -15.90 -8.94
N GLN A 529 -34.93 -15.11 -9.11
CA GLN A 529 -34.35 -14.30 -8.03
C GLN A 529 -35.12 -12.98 -7.78
N ASP A 530 -35.70 -12.36 -8.82
CA ASP A 530 -36.35 -11.04 -8.74
C ASP A 530 -37.58 -10.99 -7.80
N HIS A 531 -38.30 -12.10 -7.66
CA HIS A 531 -39.56 -12.09 -6.90
C HIS A 531 -39.34 -11.90 -5.38
N MET A 532 -38.17 -12.26 -4.83
CA MET A 532 -37.93 -12.15 -3.38
C MET A 532 -37.42 -10.80 -2.93
N THR A 533 -36.60 -10.15 -3.75
CA THR A 533 -36.07 -8.79 -3.52
C THR A 533 -37.21 -7.77 -3.42
N GLU A 534 -38.20 -7.84 -4.31
CA GLU A 534 -39.37 -6.95 -4.28
C GLU A 534 -40.21 -7.07 -2.99
N VAL A 535 -40.35 -8.29 -2.44
CA VAL A 535 -41.17 -8.53 -1.24
C VAL A 535 -40.51 -7.90 -0.01
N ILE A 536 -39.19 -7.96 0.08
CA ILE A 536 -38.41 -7.40 1.18
C ILE A 536 -38.48 -5.87 1.14
N ILE A 537 -38.33 -5.26 -0.04
CA ILE A 537 -38.42 -3.80 -0.20
C ILE A 537 -39.83 -3.28 0.12
N LYS A 538 -40.89 -3.98 -0.33
CA LYS A 538 -42.29 -3.61 0.00
C LYS A 538 -42.59 -3.64 1.50
N LYS A 539 -41.88 -4.49 2.27
CA LYS A 539 -41.98 -4.54 3.74
C LYS A 539 -41.18 -3.42 4.41
N LEU A 540 -39.98 -3.15 3.91
CA LEU A 540 -39.13 -2.05 4.38
C LEU A 540 -39.79 -0.68 4.15
N LEU A 541 -40.46 -0.48 3.01
CA LEU A 541 -41.24 0.73 2.74
C LEU A 541 -42.40 0.94 3.72
N LYS A 542 -42.89 -0.12 4.39
CA LYS A 542 -43.93 0.00 5.43
C LYS A 542 -43.36 0.17 6.84
N ASN A 543 -42.04 0.31 6.97
CA ASN A 543 -41.29 0.32 8.24
C ASN A 543 -41.52 -0.95 9.07
N GLU A 544 -41.72 -2.10 8.41
CA GLU A 544 -41.79 -3.41 9.07
C GLU A 544 -40.39 -3.98 9.33
N ASP A 545 -40.19 -4.61 10.50
CA ASP A 545 -38.93 -5.29 10.83
C ASP A 545 -38.80 -6.62 10.04
N VAL A 546 -37.86 -6.67 9.10
CA VAL A 546 -37.62 -7.84 8.24
C VAL A 546 -36.71 -8.91 8.87
N THR A 547 -36.16 -8.68 10.07
CA THR A 547 -35.17 -9.57 10.68
C THR A 547 -35.70 -10.98 10.91
N SER A 548 -36.97 -11.12 11.31
CA SER A 548 -37.61 -12.44 11.47
C SER A 548 -37.85 -13.11 10.12
N PHE A 549 -38.21 -12.33 9.09
CA PHE A 549 -38.43 -12.84 7.73
C PHE A 549 -37.14 -13.38 7.09
N LEU A 550 -36.02 -12.69 7.29
CA LEU A 550 -34.70 -13.12 6.84
C LEU A 550 -34.25 -14.41 7.53
N GLN A 551 -34.51 -14.54 8.83
CA GLN A 551 -34.18 -15.75 9.60
C GLN A 551 -35.04 -16.97 9.19
N ASP A 552 -36.34 -16.77 8.98
CA ASP A 552 -37.27 -17.84 8.56
C ASP A 552 -36.95 -18.38 7.16
N HIS A 553 -36.34 -17.57 6.29
CA HIS A 553 -35.94 -17.95 4.92
C HIS A 553 -34.44 -18.26 4.79
N HIS A 554 -33.69 -18.31 5.89
CA HIS A 554 -32.24 -18.57 5.92
C HIS A 554 -31.39 -17.60 5.06
N LEU A 555 -31.83 -16.34 4.92
CA LEU A 555 -31.12 -15.32 4.14
C LEU A 555 -30.16 -14.53 5.02
N PHE A 556 -28.94 -14.29 4.52
CA PHE A 556 -27.93 -13.52 5.23
C PHE A 556 -28.11 -12.02 4.95
N MET A 557 -28.21 -11.22 6.01
CA MET A 557 -28.64 -9.81 5.92
C MET A 557 -27.71 -8.94 5.05
N GLU A 558 -26.39 -9.19 5.12
CA GLU A 558 -25.39 -8.47 4.32
C GLU A 558 -25.54 -8.77 2.83
N VAL A 559 -25.81 -10.04 2.47
CA VAL A 559 -26.03 -10.45 1.08
C VAL A 559 -27.34 -9.86 0.54
N VAL A 560 -28.41 -9.82 1.35
CA VAL A 560 -29.69 -9.22 0.95
C VAL A 560 -29.58 -7.70 0.80
N ALA A 561 -28.81 -7.03 1.66
CA ALA A 561 -28.55 -5.59 1.52
C ALA A 561 -27.80 -5.29 0.21
N ASP A 562 -26.78 -6.08 -0.10
CA ASP A 562 -26.01 -5.95 -1.34
C ASP A 562 -26.87 -6.26 -2.57
N GLU A 563 -27.68 -7.33 -2.55
CA GLU A 563 -28.57 -7.69 -3.67
C GLU A 563 -29.64 -6.62 -3.93
N ILE A 564 -30.24 -6.05 -2.88
CA ILE A 564 -31.20 -4.95 -3.00
C ILE A 564 -30.52 -3.69 -3.54
N ASN A 565 -29.34 -3.35 -3.00
CA ASN A 565 -28.62 -2.18 -3.45
C ASN A 565 -28.18 -2.34 -4.90
N GLU A 566 -27.62 -3.48 -5.31
CA GLU A 566 -27.25 -3.75 -6.70
C GLU A 566 -28.45 -3.70 -7.65
N ALA A 567 -29.60 -4.26 -7.27
CA ALA A 567 -30.79 -4.30 -8.12
C ALA A 567 -31.34 -2.90 -8.46
N TYR A 568 -31.20 -1.93 -7.56
CA TYR A 568 -31.69 -0.56 -7.75
C TYR A 568 -30.57 0.46 -8.01
N TYR A 569 -29.31 0.04 -7.97
CA TYR A 569 -28.16 0.93 -8.19
C TYR A 569 -28.13 1.51 -9.61
N ASP A 570 -28.58 0.75 -10.60
CA ASP A 570 -28.59 1.21 -12.00
C ASP A 570 -29.58 2.36 -12.23
N GLU A 571 -30.65 2.44 -11.43
CA GLU A 571 -31.67 3.48 -11.52
C GLU A 571 -31.43 4.64 -10.55
N ILE A 572 -31.04 4.36 -9.30
CA ILE A 572 -30.86 5.38 -8.25
C ILE A 572 -29.40 5.84 -8.12
N GLY A 573 -28.43 4.96 -8.39
CA GLY A 573 -27.01 5.30 -8.34
C GLY A 573 -26.42 5.45 -6.94
N ASP A 574 -27.16 5.04 -5.90
CA ASP A 574 -26.70 4.96 -4.52
C ASP A 574 -27.36 3.76 -3.81
N ASN A 575 -26.90 3.43 -2.60
CA ASN A 575 -27.51 2.41 -1.76
C ASN A 575 -28.87 2.89 -1.25
N ILE A 576 -29.87 2.02 -1.29
CA ILE A 576 -31.26 2.29 -0.88
C ILE A 576 -31.59 1.65 0.48
N VAL A 577 -30.81 0.66 0.89
CA VAL A 577 -30.91 0.02 2.20
C VAL A 577 -29.53 -0.04 2.85
N GLU A 578 -29.52 0.07 4.18
CA GLU A 578 -28.31 -0.01 5.00
C GLU A 578 -28.54 -0.86 6.25
N ILE A 579 -27.44 -1.29 6.88
CA ILE A 579 -27.50 -2.08 8.10
C ILE A 579 -27.16 -1.17 9.28
N GLU A 580 -28.19 -0.80 10.04
CA GLU A 580 -28.04 -0.06 11.30
C GLU A 580 -28.42 -0.96 12.48
N ASP A 581 -27.61 -0.97 13.54
CA ASP A 581 -27.86 -1.73 14.78
C ASP A 581 -28.27 -3.21 14.56
N ASN A 582 -27.67 -3.86 13.55
CA ASN A 582 -27.93 -5.25 13.17
C ASN A 582 -29.36 -5.50 12.64
N LYS A 583 -29.93 -4.49 11.98
CA LYS A 583 -31.21 -4.53 11.25
C LYS A 583 -31.03 -3.92 9.86
N LEU A 584 -31.77 -4.46 8.89
CA LEU A 584 -31.85 -3.86 7.56
C LEU A 584 -32.86 -2.71 7.58
N VAL A 585 -32.39 -1.50 7.32
CA VAL A 585 -33.17 -0.26 7.36
C VAL A 585 -33.16 0.38 5.97
N PHE A 586 -34.27 1.02 5.61
CA PHE A 586 -34.40 1.73 4.34
C PHE A 586 -33.87 3.16 4.50
N ILE A 587 -33.09 3.64 3.54
CA ILE A 587 -32.58 5.01 3.54
C ILE A 587 -33.70 5.96 3.12
N GLU A 588 -34.19 6.76 4.06
CA GLU A 588 -35.36 7.62 3.89
C GLU A 588 -35.26 8.59 2.71
N ASP A 589 -34.05 9.06 2.39
CA ASP A 589 -33.78 9.99 1.29
C ASP A 589 -34.15 9.41 -0.10
N TYR A 590 -34.20 8.08 -0.23
CA TYR A 590 -34.51 7.36 -1.49
C TYR A 590 -35.90 6.73 -1.50
N ARG A 591 -36.73 7.03 -0.49
CA ARG A 591 -38.06 6.41 -0.33
C ARG A 591 -39.02 6.84 -1.43
N GLU A 592 -39.07 8.13 -1.72
CA GLU A 592 -39.92 8.67 -2.77
C GLU A 592 -39.52 8.14 -4.15
N ASP A 593 -38.21 7.98 -4.39
CA ASP A 593 -37.66 7.45 -5.64
C ASP A 593 -38.04 5.96 -5.85
N ILE A 594 -37.89 5.12 -4.83
CA ILE A 594 -38.28 3.71 -4.90
C ILE A 594 -39.80 3.53 -4.96
N GLU A 595 -40.58 4.39 -4.29
CA GLU A 595 -42.04 4.37 -4.42
C GLU A 595 -42.51 4.77 -5.83
N GLU A 596 -41.84 5.73 -6.49
CA GLU A 596 -42.10 6.09 -7.89
C GLU A 596 -41.79 4.92 -8.83
N LEU A 597 -40.71 4.18 -8.58
CA LEU A 597 -40.31 3.01 -9.37
C LEU A 597 -41.26 1.81 -9.19
N LEU A 598 -41.69 1.52 -7.96
CA LEU A 598 -42.52 0.34 -7.66
C LEU A 598 -44.02 0.53 -7.94
N TYR A 599 -44.54 1.75 -7.80
CA TYR A 599 -45.98 2.01 -7.90
C TYR A 599 -46.37 2.95 -9.06
N GLY A 600 -45.39 3.57 -9.74
CA GLY A 600 -45.62 4.58 -10.77
C GLY A 600 -46.14 5.90 -10.21
N ARG A 601 -45.92 7.01 -10.94
CA ARG A 601 -46.30 8.37 -10.52
C ARG A 601 -47.75 8.48 -10.04
N LYS A 602 -47.93 9.11 -8.87
CA LYS A 602 -49.20 9.79 -8.52
C LYS A 602 -49.28 11.17 -9.14
#